data_AF-A0A4V3CIP8-F1
#
_entry.id   AF-A0A4V3CIP8-F1
#
_cell.length_a   1.000
_cell.length_b   1.000
_cell.length_c   1.000
_cell.angle_alpha   90.00
_cell.angle_beta   90.00
_cell.angle_gamma   90.00
#
_symmetry.space_group_name_H-M   'P 1'
#
loop_
_entity.id
_entity.type
_entity.pdbx_description
1 polymer ?
#
loop_
_entity_poly.entity_id
_entity_poly.type
_entity_poly.pdbx_seq_one_letter_code
_entity_poly.pdbx_strand_id
1 'polypeptide(L)' 'MGTPSFIHLLAIAYGLVLIAAVFLRSPLTEAMRIDSLFLPGAGESTRPLNGLLGLLIGGYAAWSLLGA' A
#
# COMPACT_ATOMS: atom_id res chain seq x y z
N MET A 1 2.76 14.21 22.92
CA MET A 1 1.61 13.47 22.34
C MET A 1 2.19 12.34 21.52
N GLY A 2 2.31 11.15 22.10
CA GLY A 2 2.89 10.00 21.40
C GLY A 2 1.95 9.56 20.29
N THR A 3 2.41 9.63 19.04
CA THR A 3 1.72 8.96 17.94
C THR A 3 1.71 7.46 18.24
N PRO A 4 0.59 6.75 18.01
CA PRO A 4 0.63 5.30 18.07
C PRO A 4 1.46 4.81 16.88
N SER A 5 2.75 4.54 17.14
CA SER A 5 3.72 3.95 16.20
C SER A 5 3.15 2.77 15.42
N PHE A 6 2.19 2.07 16.01
CA PHE A 6 1.37 1.03 15.39
C PHE A 6 0.74 1.43 14.05
N ILE A 7 0.20 2.64 13.90
CA ILE A 7 -0.43 3.08 12.64
C ILE A 7 0.61 3.20 11.54
N HIS A 8 1.79 3.75 11.84
CA HIS A 8 2.88 3.84 10.88
C HIS A 8 3.36 2.44 10.46
N LEU A 9 3.50 1.51 11.40
CA LEU A 9 3.85 0.11 11.10
C LEU A 9 2.82 -0.57 10.19
N LEU A 10 1.52 -0.37 10.44
CA LEU A 10 0.46 -0.89 9.57
C LEU A 10 0.50 -0.26 8.18
N ALA A 11 0.73 1.05 8.08
CA ALA A 11 0.83 1.74 6.80
C ALA A 11 2.05 1.28 5.98
N ILE A 12 3.19 1.03 6.64
CA ILE A 12 4.37 0.43 6.00
C ILE A 12 4.04 -0.97 5.49
N ALA A 13 3.46 -1.82 6.34
CA ALA A 13 3.09 -3.19 5.96
C ALA A 13 2.10 -3.20 4.77
N TYR A 14 1.09 -2.34 4.79
CA TYR A 14 0.14 -2.22 3.69
C TYR A 14 0.79 -1.67 2.42
N GLY A 15 1.69 -0.68 2.53
CA GLY A 15 2.47 -0.17 1.41
C GLY A 15 3.29 -1.27 0.71
N LEU A 16 3.89 -2.17 1.49
CA LEU A 16 4.60 -3.35 0.96
C LEU A 16 3.65 -4.32 0.24
N VAL A 17 2.46 -4.55 0.78
CA VAL A 17 1.44 -5.40 0.12
C VAL A 17 1.01 -4.79 -1.21
N LEU A 18 0.81 -3.47 -1.28
CA LEU A 18 0.44 -2.77 -2.52
C LEU A 18 1.56 -2.82 -3.56
N ILE A 19 2.82 -2.69 -3.16
CA ILE A 19 3.98 -2.88 -4.05
C ILE A 19 4.01 -4.33 -4.55
N ALA A 20 3.82 -5.30 -3.65
CA ALA A 20 3.78 -6.72 -4.01
C ALA A 20 2.63 -7.03 -4.98
N ALA A 21 1.47 -6.37 -4.85
CA ALA A 21 0.31 -6.56 -5.72
C ALA A 21 0.57 -6.17 -7.20
N VAL A 22 1.63 -5.41 -7.48
CA VAL A 22 2.07 -5.14 -8.86
C VAL A 22 2.57 -6.42 -9.53
N PHE A 23 3.26 -7.28 -8.79
CA PHE A 23 3.97 -8.45 -9.34
C PHE A 23 3.29 -9.78 -8.99
N LEU A 24 2.64 -9.85 -7.84
CA LEU A 24 2.09 -11.08 -7.28
C LEU A 24 0.56 -11.09 -7.39
N ARG A 25 0.05 -12.16 -8.01
CA ARG A 25 -1.38 -12.48 -8.08
C ARG A 25 -1.69 -13.54 -7.03
N SER A 26 -2.27 -13.11 -5.92
CA SER A 26 -2.68 -13.99 -4.83
C SER A 26 -4.01 -13.50 -4.27
N PRO A 27 -4.82 -14.36 -3.64
CA PRO A 27 -6.07 -13.92 -3.01
C PRO A 27 -5.87 -12.74 -2.04
N LEU A 28 -4.74 -12.73 -1.32
CA LEU A 28 -4.39 -11.63 -0.42
C LEU A 28 -4.09 -10.34 -1.18
N THR A 29 -3.19 -10.37 -2.17
CA THR A 29 -2.84 -9.17 -2.93
C THR A 29 -4.04 -8.63 -3.72
N GLU A 30 -4.88 -9.50 -4.29
CA GLU A 30 -6.11 -9.07 -4.96
C GLU A 30 -7.12 -8.43 -3.99
N ALA A 31 -7.30 -8.99 -2.80
CA ALA A 31 -8.22 -8.42 -1.80
C ALA A 31 -7.76 -7.05 -1.27
N MET A 32 -6.45 -6.81 -1.27
CA MET A 32 -5.82 -5.62 -0.71
C MET A 32 -5.52 -4.52 -1.74
N ARG A 33 -5.82 -4.76 -3.02
CA ARG A 33 -5.58 -3.79 -4.09
C ARG A 33 -6.40 -2.52 -3.87
N ILE A 34 -5.71 -1.39 -3.88
CA ILE A 34 -6.34 -0.08 -3.71
C ILE A 34 -7.02 0.38 -5.00
N ASP A 35 -6.50 0.01 -6.18
CA ASP A 35 -7.09 0.40 -7.45
C ASP A 35 -8.50 -0.19 -7.64
N SER A 36 -8.72 -1.44 -7.21
CA SER A 36 -10.04 -2.09 -7.23
C SER A 36 -11.08 -1.46 -6.31
N LEU A 37 -10.68 -0.66 -5.32
CA LEU A 37 -11.62 0.03 -4.43
C LEU A 37 -12.23 1.28 -5.10
N PHE A 38 -11.53 1.86 -6.07
CA PHE A 38 -11.90 3.16 -6.66
C PHE A 38 -12.20 3.09 -8.15
N LEU A 39 -11.64 2.12 -8.88
CA LEU A 39 -11.79 2.00 -10.33
C LEU A 39 -12.73 0.87 -10.71
N PRO A 40 -13.85 1.16 -11.41
CA PRO A 40 -14.68 0.13 -12.01
C PRO A 40 -13.88 -0.64 -13.06
N GLY A 41 -13.86 -1.98 -12.94
CA GLY A 41 -13.10 -2.82 -13.88
C GLY A 41 -11.58 -2.76 -13.68
N ALA A 42 -11.10 -2.44 -12.47
CA ALA A 42 -9.68 -2.54 -12.13
C ALA A 42 -9.11 -3.89 -12.57
N GLY A 43 -8.00 -3.85 -13.29
CA GLY A 43 -7.44 -4.97 -14.02
C GLY A 43 -5.93 -4.89 -14.10
N GLU A 44 -5.34 -5.47 -15.14
CA GLU A 44 -3.87 -5.51 -15.26
C GLU A 44 -3.27 -4.13 -15.56
N SER A 45 -3.94 -3.34 -16.38
CA SER A 45 -3.49 -2.01 -16.77
C SER A 45 -3.42 -1.02 -15.61
N THR A 46 -4.20 -1.26 -14.55
CA THR A 46 -4.28 -0.39 -13.37
C THR A 46 -3.42 -0.90 -12.21
N ARG A 47 -2.89 -2.13 -12.29
CA ARG A 47 -2.00 -2.68 -11.24
C ARG A 47 -0.84 -1.78 -10.85
N PRO A 48 -0.12 -1.11 -11.79
CA PRO A 48 0.99 -0.24 -11.43
C PRO A 48 0.60 0.90 -10.47
N LEU A 49 -0.67 1.31 -10.44
CA LEU A 49 -1.16 2.32 -9.49
C LEU A 49 -1.02 1.84 -8.04
N ASN A 50 -1.15 0.54 -7.76
CA ASN A 50 -0.91 -0.02 -6.43
C ASN A 50 0.56 0.18 -6.01
N GLY A 51 1.51 -0.03 -6.92
CA GLY A 51 2.92 0.20 -6.62
C GLY A 51 3.21 1.66 -6.29
N LEU A 52 2.68 2.58 -7.10
CA LEU A 52 2.85 4.02 -6.88
C LEU A 52 2.24 4.46 -5.54
N LEU A 53 1.01 4.02 -5.24
CA LEU A 53 0.34 4.34 -3.98
C LEU A 53 1.01 3.63 -2.79
N GLY A 54 1.51 2.41 -2.97
CA GLY A 54 2.24 1.67 -1.95
C GLY A 54 3.55 2.35 -1.56
N LEU A 55 4.30 2.88 -2.54
CA LEU A 55 5.49 3.70 -2.30
C LEU A 55 5.16 5.00 -1.57
N LEU A 56 4.09 5.69 -1.95
CA LEU A 56 3.67 6.92 -1.29
C LEU A 56 3.22 6.68 0.17
N ILE A 57 2.35 5.69 0.39
CA ILE A 57 1.80 5.36 1.71
C ILE A 57 2.90 4.81 2.61
N GLY A 58 3.59 3.75 2.18
CA GLY A 58 4.62 3.09 2.96
C GLY A 58 5.85 3.97 3.15
N GLY A 59 6.27 4.68 2.10
CA GLY A 59 7.42 5.59 2.15
C GLY A 59 7.18 6.79 3.07
N TYR A 60 6.01 7.42 3.00
CA TYR A 60 5.64 8.48 3.94
C TYR A 60 5.56 7.96 5.37
N ALA A 61 4.94 6.80 5.60
CA ALA A 61 4.84 6.21 6.93
C ALA A 61 6.22 5.86 7.52
N ALA A 62 7.14 5.31 6.71
CA ALA A 62 8.51 5.03 7.11
C ALA A 62 9.28 6.31 7.43
N TRP A 63 9.22 7.32 6.57
CA TRP A 63 9.87 8.61 6.80
C TRP A 63 9.34 9.28 8.08
N SER A 64 8.02 9.28 8.26
CA SER A 64 7.38 9.84 9.45
C SER A 64 7.71 9.08 10.73
N LEU A 65 7.92 7.76 10.67
CA LEU A 65 8.31 6.95 11.83
C LEU A 65 9.77 7.19 12.23
N LEU A 66 10.65 7.38 11.24
CA LEU A 66 12.09 7.61 11.45
C LEU A 66 12.42 9.06 11.84
N GLY A 67 11.59 10.02 11.43
CA GLY A 67 11.74 11.44 11.76
C GLY A 67 10.98 11.88 13.02
N ALA A 68 10.28 10.97 13.70
CA ALA A 68 9.51 11.22 14.92
C ALA A 68 10.31 10.93 16.20
#